data_AF-A0A396LHS6-F1
#
_entry.id   AF-A0A396LHS6-F1
#
_cell.length_a   1.000
_cell.length_b   1.000
_cell.length_c   1.000
_cell.angle_alpha   90.00
_cell.angle_beta   90.00
_cell.angle_gamma   90.00
#
_symmetry.space_group_name_H-M   'P 1'
#
loop_
_entity.id
_entity.type
_entity.pdbx_description
1 polymer ?
#
loop_
_entity_poly.entity_id
_entity_poly.type
_entity_poly.pdbx_seq_one_letter_code
_entity_poly.pdbx_strand_id
1 'polypeptide(L)'
;MFCRKCGTKNPDDARFCRNCGTPMSSGPSVNVGGSVNGGQNGNPTPPPMGQPGAMPRKPKGKRNGAMIAIVAVVVVALIASAVFFTRVIGIGGRSYEDTIEDMVDAMNDADIEEFFDLIPKEVVVYALEQEGYTGSKKELLEQAHELLQNEWNDSLGSNLISTAVDVDYEIQDAQDVKGDELKSLKEEYKEAGVRVSAAKNVSVKFTITALGFSQDTVENIPLIKIRGSWYLDVESLGML
;
A
#
# COMPACT_ATOMS: atom_id res chain seq x y z
N MET A 1 1.79 -2.75 29.28
CA MET A 1 0.74 -1.77 29.61
C MET A 1 -0.02 -1.31 28.35
N PHE A 2 -1.21 -0.71 28.47
CA PHE A 2 -1.97 -0.19 27.31
C PHE A 2 -1.87 1.34 27.23
N CYS A 3 -1.73 1.88 26.01
CA CYS A 3 -1.73 3.33 25.79
C CYS A 3 -3.11 3.90 26.11
N ARG A 4 -3.17 4.92 26.98
CA ARG A 4 -4.44 5.58 27.34
C ARG A 4 -5.04 6.43 26.21
N LYS A 5 -4.24 6.77 25.18
CA LYS A 5 -4.68 7.59 24.05
C LYS A 5 -5.25 6.75 22.89
N CYS A 6 -4.54 5.69 22.48
CA CYS A 6 -4.92 4.91 21.29
C CYS A 6 -5.21 3.42 21.57
N GLY A 7 -5.06 2.94 22.81
CA GLY A 7 -5.38 1.56 23.18
C GLY A 7 -4.36 0.50 22.77
N THR A 8 -3.25 0.87 22.11
CA THR A 8 -2.22 -0.11 21.73
C THR A 8 -1.54 -0.74 22.96
N LYS A 9 -1.32 -2.06 22.93
CA LYS A 9 -0.52 -2.78 23.92
C LYS A 9 0.98 -2.50 23.71
N ASN A 10 1.65 -2.10 24.78
CA ASN A 10 3.08 -1.80 24.83
C ASN A 10 3.76 -2.62 25.95
N PRO A 11 5.09 -2.82 25.91
CA PRO A 11 5.88 -3.32 27.05
C PRO A 11 5.63 -2.49 28.33
N ASP A 12 5.83 -3.09 29.51
CA ASP A 12 5.56 -2.41 30.80
C ASP A 12 6.59 -1.32 31.14
N ASP A 13 7.76 -1.33 30.51
CA ASP A 13 8.85 -0.36 30.63
C ASP A 13 8.89 0.68 29.48
N ALA A 14 7.94 0.62 28.54
CA ALA A 14 7.87 1.54 27.41
C ALA A 14 7.67 2.99 27.88
N ARG A 15 8.57 3.90 27.49
CA ARG A 15 8.48 5.35 27.77
C ARG A 15 7.55 6.09 26.80
N PHE A 16 7.34 5.56 25.61
CA PHE A 16 6.45 6.12 24.58
C PHE A 16 5.63 5.00 23.94
N CYS A 17 4.43 5.33 23.48
CA CYS A 17 3.61 4.36 22.75
C CYS A 17 4.19 4.10 21.36
N ARG A 18 4.45 2.83 21.04
CA ARG A 18 5.00 2.40 19.74
C ARG A 18 4.15 2.72 18.51
N ASN A 19 2.87 3.06 18.72
CA ASN A 19 1.91 3.30 17.62
C ASN A 19 1.58 4.78 17.44
N CYS A 20 1.56 5.59 18.51
CA CYS A 20 1.12 6.99 18.41
C CYS A 20 2.08 8.00 19.07
N GLY A 21 3.25 7.55 19.53
CA GLY A 21 4.30 8.40 20.12
C GLY A 21 3.95 9.05 21.46
N THR A 22 2.76 8.80 22.04
CA THR A 22 2.34 9.44 23.29
C THR A 22 3.21 8.95 24.46
N PRO A 23 3.74 9.84 25.32
CA PRO A 23 4.55 9.45 26.47
C PRO A 23 3.74 8.62 27.46
N MET A 24 4.36 7.54 27.92
CA MET A 24 3.81 6.60 28.88
C MET A 24 4.36 6.97 30.26
N SER A 25 3.48 7.24 31.21
CA SER A 25 3.88 7.71 32.55
C SER A 25 4.44 6.55 33.38
N SER A 26 5.76 6.37 33.35
CA SER A 26 6.52 5.53 34.28
C SER A 26 7.93 6.09 34.49
N GLY A 27 8.02 7.05 35.43
CA GLY A 27 9.26 7.61 36.01
C GLY A 27 8.88 8.37 37.29
N PRO A 28 9.71 8.34 38.36
CA PRO A 28 9.27 8.57 39.73
C PRO A 28 8.71 9.98 39.93
N SER A 29 7.44 10.07 40.30
CA SER A 29 6.85 11.32 40.76
C SER A 29 7.42 11.66 42.13
N VAL A 30 8.15 12.77 42.14
CA VAL A 30 8.62 13.52 43.31
C VAL A 30 7.49 13.62 44.33
N ASN A 31 7.76 13.17 45.56
CA ASN A 31 6.86 13.32 46.70
C ASN A 31 6.67 14.82 46.99
N VAL A 32 5.46 15.32 46.78
CA VAL A 32 4.94 16.47 47.54
C VAL A 32 3.76 15.93 48.33
N GLY A 33 4.00 15.77 49.63
CA GLY A 33 3.07 15.21 50.60
C GLY A 33 1.92 16.14 50.95
N GLY A 34 0.94 15.57 51.65
CA GLY A 34 -0.14 16.32 52.29
C GLY A 34 -1.34 15.44 52.61
N SER A 35 -1.22 14.65 53.67
CA SER A 35 -2.26 13.80 54.27
C SER A 35 -3.09 14.58 55.29
N VAL A 36 -4.42 14.33 55.35
CA VAL A 36 -5.33 14.40 56.52
C VAL A 36 -6.73 13.92 56.03
N ASN A 37 -7.59 13.18 56.72
CA ASN A 37 -7.74 12.83 58.14
C ASN A 37 -8.78 11.68 58.32
N GLY A 38 -8.77 11.03 59.50
CA GLY A 38 -9.90 10.29 60.10
C GLY A 38 -9.86 8.77 59.92
N GLY A 39 -10.00 7.90 60.92
CA GLY A 39 -10.35 8.04 62.34
C GLY A 39 -10.78 6.63 62.82
N GLN A 40 -10.22 6.17 63.95
CA GLN A 40 -10.41 4.84 64.53
C GLN A 40 -11.80 4.65 65.17
N ASN A 41 -12.34 3.42 65.20
CA ASN A 41 -12.79 2.72 66.43
C ASN A 41 -13.50 1.37 66.16
N GLY A 42 -13.21 0.36 67.00
CA GLY A 42 -14.13 -0.74 67.34
C GLY A 42 -13.66 -2.17 67.01
N ASN A 43 -13.22 -2.92 68.04
CA ASN A 43 -12.68 -4.29 68.01
C ASN A 43 -13.80 -5.39 68.12
N PRO A 44 -13.52 -6.72 68.19
CA PRO A 44 -14.07 -7.73 67.26
C PRO A 44 -15.03 -8.75 67.90
N THR A 45 -15.80 -9.50 67.10
CA THR A 45 -16.52 -10.70 67.55
C THR A 45 -16.49 -11.83 66.50
N PRO A 46 -16.27 -13.11 66.90
CA PRO A 46 -16.05 -14.25 65.99
C PRO A 46 -17.35 -14.92 65.47
N PRO A 47 -17.28 -15.79 64.44
CA PRO A 47 -18.41 -16.10 63.56
C PRO A 47 -19.18 -17.38 63.95
N PRO A 48 -20.48 -17.49 63.61
CA PRO A 48 -21.16 -18.78 63.54
C PRO A 48 -21.22 -19.35 62.11
N MET A 49 -21.04 -20.66 62.09
CA MET A 49 -21.03 -21.61 60.97
C MET A 49 -22.37 -21.62 60.22
N GLY A 50 -22.36 -21.46 58.89
CA GLY A 50 -23.53 -21.52 58.02
C GLY A 50 -23.37 -22.59 56.92
N GLN A 51 -24.40 -23.41 56.77
CA GLN A 51 -24.55 -24.52 55.81
C GLN A 51 -24.67 -24.08 54.33
N PRO A 52 -24.53 -25.01 53.36
CA PRO A 52 -24.30 -24.69 51.95
C PRO A 52 -25.55 -24.16 51.25
N GLY A 53 -25.49 -22.92 50.79
CA GLY A 53 -26.50 -22.27 49.94
C GLY A 53 -26.20 -22.45 48.45
N ALA A 54 -27.26 -22.73 47.70
CA ALA A 54 -27.29 -22.98 46.26
C ALA A 54 -26.59 -21.89 45.41
N MET A 55 -25.80 -22.32 44.43
CA MET A 55 -25.18 -21.42 43.45
C MET A 55 -26.21 -20.88 42.45
N PRO A 56 -26.20 -19.56 42.18
CA PRO A 56 -27.05 -18.93 41.18
C PRO A 56 -26.58 -19.24 39.75
N ARG A 57 -27.55 -19.34 38.85
CA ARG A 57 -27.39 -19.61 37.42
C ARG A 57 -26.52 -18.53 36.76
N LYS A 58 -25.48 -18.98 36.05
CA LYS A 58 -24.60 -18.16 35.21
C LYS A 58 -25.42 -17.48 34.11
N PRO A 59 -25.27 -16.16 33.88
CA PRO A 59 -25.95 -15.48 32.79
C PRO A 59 -25.39 -15.94 31.44
N LYS A 60 -26.28 -16.23 30.49
CA LYS A 60 -25.96 -16.31 29.05
C LYS A 60 -25.53 -14.94 28.58
N GLY A 61 -24.30 -14.85 28.07
CA GLY A 61 -23.75 -13.62 27.50
C GLY A 61 -22.63 -13.90 26.52
N LYS A 62 -22.99 -13.85 25.23
CA LYS A 62 -22.22 -13.37 24.07
C LYS A 62 -20.86 -14.02 23.78
N ARG A 63 -20.81 -14.80 22.68
CA ARG A 63 -19.66 -14.85 21.76
C ARG A 63 -20.14 -15.12 20.32
N ASN A 64 -20.72 -14.12 19.67
CA ASN A 64 -20.73 -14.10 18.21
C ASN A 64 -19.42 -13.43 17.79
N GLY A 65 -18.38 -14.24 17.67
CA GLY A 65 -17.02 -13.82 17.32
C GLY A 65 -16.35 -14.89 16.49
N ALA A 66 -16.98 -15.25 15.37
CA ALA A 66 -16.44 -16.17 14.36
C ALA A 66 -17.05 -15.89 12.97
N MET A 67 -17.26 -14.61 12.63
CA MET A 67 -17.77 -14.17 11.31
C MET A 67 -17.04 -12.89 10.83
N ILE A 68 -15.73 -12.82 11.07
CA ILE A 68 -14.87 -11.79 10.44
C ILE A 68 -13.73 -12.48 9.67
N ALA A 69 -13.21 -13.61 10.16
CA ALA A 69 -12.25 -14.42 9.39
C ALA A 69 -12.86 -15.03 8.13
N ILE A 70 -14.12 -15.52 8.18
CA ILE A 70 -14.80 -16.07 6.99
C ILE A 70 -15.14 -14.96 6.00
N VAL A 71 -15.58 -13.79 6.46
CA VAL A 71 -15.88 -12.66 5.57
C VAL A 71 -14.60 -12.14 4.93
N ALA A 72 -13.50 -12.00 5.68
CA ALA A 72 -12.21 -11.59 5.12
C ALA A 72 -11.67 -12.61 4.11
N VAL A 73 -11.70 -13.92 4.41
CA VAL A 73 -11.26 -14.96 3.47
C VAL A 73 -12.16 -15.04 2.25
N VAL A 74 -13.48 -14.87 2.40
CA VAL A 74 -14.42 -14.84 1.27
C VAL A 74 -14.24 -13.57 0.45
N VAL A 75 -14.00 -12.41 1.07
CA VAL A 75 -13.71 -11.16 0.33
C VAL A 75 -12.39 -11.27 -0.41
N VAL A 76 -11.33 -11.79 0.22
CA VAL A 76 -10.03 -12.03 -0.44
C VAL A 76 -10.19 -13.05 -1.56
N ALA A 77 -10.93 -14.16 -1.36
CA ALA A 77 -11.19 -15.14 -2.40
C ALA A 77 -12.08 -14.59 -3.53
N LEU A 78 -13.03 -13.70 -3.23
CA LEU A 78 -13.88 -13.05 -4.23
C LEU A 78 -13.07 -12.03 -5.03
N ILE A 79 -12.19 -11.24 -4.39
CA ILE A 79 -11.27 -10.32 -5.07
C ILE A 79 -10.29 -11.11 -5.92
N ALA A 80 -9.62 -12.12 -5.37
CA ALA A 80 -8.72 -13.00 -6.14
C ALA A 80 -9.45 -13.69 -7.30
N SER A 81 -10.71 -14.13 -7.10
CA SER A 81 -11.51 -14.68 -8.19
C SER A 81 -11.90 -13.62 -9.20
N ALA A 82 -12.21 -12.39 -8.80
CA ALA A 82 -12.56 -11.30 -9.71
C ALA A 82 -11.35 -10.87 -10.54
N VAL A 83 -10.17 -10.76 -9.92
CA VAL A 83 -8.88 -10.50 -10.58
C VAL A 83 -8.51 -11.65 -11.53
N PHE A 84 -8.74 -12.90 -11.09
CA PHE A 84 -8.55 -14.08 -11.95
C PHE A 84 -9.56 -14.11 -13.10
N PHE A 85 -10.83 -13.77 -12.86
CA PHE A 85 -11.89 -13.73 -13.87
C PHE A 85 -11.72 -12.55 -14.85
N THR A 86 -11.26 -11.38 -14.40
CA THR A 86 -10.93 -10.24 -15.28
C THR A 86 -9.73 -10.57 -16.17
N ARG A 87 -8.67 -11.19 -15.62
CA ARG A 87 -7.51 -11.64 -16.41
C ARG A 87 -7.80 -12.80 -17.37
N VAL A 88 -8.62 -13.78 -16.98
CA VAL A 88 -8.83 -15.02 -17.77
C VAL A 88 -10.01 -14.95 -18.74
N ILE A 89 -11.07 -14.18 -18.45
CA ILE A 89 -12.25 -14.09 -19.34
C ILE A 89 -12.16 -12.94 -20.36
N GLY A 90 -11.25 -11.97 -20.19
CA GLY A 90 -10.80 -11.10 -21.28
C GLY A 90 -11.88 -10.17 -21.89
N ILE A 91 -12.81 -9.64 -21.09
CA ILE A 91 -13.86 -8.71 -21.56
C ILE A 91 -13.60 -7.25 -21.14
N GLY A 92 -12.50 -6.95 -20.44
CA GLY A 92 -12.12 -5.59 -20.05
C GLY A 92 -10.62 -5.34 -20.18
N GLY A 93 -10.22 -4.10 -20.47
CA GLY A 93 -8.81 -3.70 -20.41
C GLY A 93 -8.28 -3.67 -18.97
N ARG A 94 -6.95 -3.63 -18.82
CA ARG A 94 -6.23 -3.58 -17.52
C ARG A 94 -6.78 -2.44 -16.66
N SER A 95 -7.19 -2.72 -15.41
CA SER A 95 -7.67 -1.68 -14.48
C SER A 95 -6.50 -0.83 -13.97
N TYR A 96 -6.78 0.29 -13.27
CA TYR A 96 -5.67 1.11 -12.76
C TYR A 96 -5.01 0.46 -11.55
N GLU A 97 -5.79 -0.29 -10.75
CA GLU A 97 -5.28 -1.11 -9.66
C GLU A 97 -4.34 -2.19 -10.19
N ASP A 98 -4.74 -2.94 -11.22
CA ASP A 98 -3.88 -3.95 -11.85
C ASP A 98 -2.62 -3.30 -12.44
N THR A 99 -2.70 -2.09 -13.01
CA THR A 99 -1.51 -1.39 -13.52
C THR A 99 -0.52 -1.03 -12.41
N ILE A 100 -0.99 -0.66 -11.21
CA ILE A 100 -0.10 -0.41 -10.06
C ILE A 100 0.46 -1.72 -9.49
N GLU A 101 -0.35 -2.77 -9.44
CA GLU A 101 0.10 -4.12 -9.05
C GLU A 101 1.22 -4.61 -9.98
N ASP A 102 0.98 -4.62 -11.30
CA ASP A 102 1.95 -5.02 -12.32
C ASP A 102 3.23 -4.16 -12.24
N MET A 103 3.11 -2.87 -11.90
CA MET A 103 4.28 -2.00 -11.72
C MET A 103 5.15 -2.45 -10.54
N VAL A 104 4.52 -2.76 -9.40
CA VAL A 104 5.25 -3.17 -8.19
C VAL A 104 5.80 -4.58 -8.32
N ASP A 105 5.05 -5.50 -8.92
CA ASP A 105 5.51 -6.85 -9.20
C ASP A 105 6.73 -6.82 -10.13
N ALA A 106 6.66 -6.05 -11.22
CA ALA A 106 7.81 -5.85 -12.12
C ALA A 106 9.04 -5.27 -11.40
N MET A 107 8.84 -4.33 -10.47
CA MET A 107 9.93 -3.78 -9.66
C MET A 107 10.56 -4.81 -8.71
N ASN A 108 9.75 -5.65 -8.06
CA ASN A 108 10.20 -6.68 -7.13
C ASN A 108 10.90 -7.84 -7.84
N ASP A 109 10.35 -8.28 -8.98
CA ASP A 109 10.87 -9.39 -9.77
C ASP A 109 11.99 -8.96 -10.74
N ALA A 110 12.30 -7.66 -10.77
CA ALA A 110 13.25 -7.07 -11.71
C ALA A 110 12.88 -7.37 -13.18
N ASP A 111 11.58 -7.43 -13.47
CA ASP A 111 11.02 -7.77 -14.77
C ASP A 111 10.82 -6.51 -15.62
N ILE A 112 11.85 -6.18 -16.40
CA ILE A 112 11.85 -5.02 -17.29
C ILE A 112 10.77 -5.14 -18.37
N GLU A 113 10.50 -6.37 -18.84
CA GLU A 113 9.54 -6.59 -19.91
C GLU A 113 8.12 -6.30 -19.41
N GLU A 114 7.80 -6.77 -18.21
CA GLU A 114 6.53 -6.47 -17.56
C GLU A 114 6.38 -4.96 -17.27
N PHE A 115 7.43 -4.31 -16.77
CA PHE A 115 7.41 -2.85 -16.57
C PHE A 115 7.21 -2.10 -17.89
N PHE A 116 7.90 -2.50 -18.96
CA PHE A 116 7.79 -1.89 -20.28
C PHE A 116 6.39 -2.04 -20.88
N ASP A 117 5.70 -3.14 -20.58
CA ASP A 117 4.31 -3.38 -20.97
C ASP A 117 3.29 -2.47 -20.25
N LEU A 118 3.72 -1.69 -19.25
CA LEU A 118 2.92 -0.64 -18.60
C LEU A 118 3.06 0.72 -19.29
N ILE A 119 3.98 0.85 -20.26
CA ILE A 119 4.20 2.05 -21.05
C ILE A 119 3.47 1.92 -22.39
N PRO A 120 2.80 2.99 -22.90
CA PRO A 120 2.20 2.93 -24.23
C PRO A 120 3.26 2.76 -25.31
N LYS A 121 3.18 1.66 -26.07
CA LYS A 121 4.18 1.30 -27.11
C LYS A 121 4.32 2.36 -28.20
N GLU A 122 3.24 3.07 -28.52
CA GLU A 122 3.28 4.20 -29.47
C GLU A 122 4.18 5.34 -28.99
N VAL A 123 4.25 5.58 -27.68
CA VAL A 123 5.05 6.65 -27.09
C VAL A 123 6.53 6.32 -27.14
N VAL A 124 6.89 5.07 -26.86
CA VAL A 124 8.27 4.57 -27.00
C VAL A 124 8.75 4.71 -28.45
N VAL A 125 7.90 4.34 -29.40
CA VAL A 125 8.22 4.46 -30.84
C VAL A 125 8.42 5.93 -31.21
N TYR A 126 7.54 6.81 -30.76
CA TYR A 126 7.67 8.24 -30.98
C TYR A 126 8.98 8.81 -30.38
N ALA A 127 9.32 8.41 -29.16
CA ALA A 127 10.56 8.84 -28.49
C ALA A 127 11.81 8.44 -29.28
N LEU A 128 11.89 7.18 -29.72
CA LEU A 128 12.98 6.69 -30.56
C LEU A 128 13.05 7.44 -31.90
N GLU A 129 11.91 7.71 -32.53
CA GLU A 129 11.88 8.50 -33.77
C GLU A 129 12.41 9.93 -33.56
N GLN A 130 12.13 10.56 -32.40
CA GLN A 130 12.68 11.87 -32.04
C GLN A 130 14.20 11.84 -31.84
N GLU A 131 14.74 10.73 -31.36
CA GLU A 131 16.20 10.51 -31.27
C GLU A 131 16.86 10.14 -32.62
N GLY A 132 16.06 10.05 -33.70
CA GLY A 132 16.55 9.80 -35.04
C GLY A 132 16.65 8.31 -35.41
N TYR A 133 16.12 7.41 -34.57
CA TYR A 133 15.95 6.01 -34.96
C TYR A 133 14.90 5.90 -36.06
N THR A 134 15.11 4.95 -36.96
CA THR A 134 14.20 4.71 -38.09
C THR A 134 13.93 3.22 -38.24
N GLY A 135 12.75 2.88 -38.74
CA GLY A 135 12.36 1.49 -38.92
C GLY A 135 10.85 1.32 -38.84
N SER A 136 10.39 0.09 -38.99
CA SER A 136 9.01 -0.24 -38.67
C SER A 136 8.77 -0.16 -37.16
N LYS A 137 7.50 0.04 -36.75
CA LYS A 137 7.09 0.00 -35.34
C LYS A 137 7.65 -1.21 -34.59
N LYS A 138 7.67 -2.38 -35.25
CA LYS A 138 8.18 -3.61 -34.64
C LYS A 138 9.68 -3.54 -34.39
N GLU A 139 10.46 -3.13 -35.40
CA GLU A 139 11.92 -3.00 -35.28
C GLU A 139 12.31 -1.93 -34.25
N LEU A 140 11.54 -0.85 -34.16
CA LEU A 140 11.77 0.19 -33.14
C LEU A 140 11.49 -0.34 -31.73
N LEU A 141 10.43 -1.12 -31.54
CA LEU A 141 10.14 -1.74 -30.23
C LEU A 141 11.18 -2.80 -29.86
N GLU A 142 11.67 -3.57 -30.82
CA GLU A 142 12.78 -4.52 -30.59
C GLU A 142 14.05 -3.76 -30.17
N GLN A 143 14.39 -2.66 -30.85
CA GLN A 143 15.50 -1.79 -30.46
C GLN A 143 15.31 -1.16 -29.08
N ALA A 144 14.11 -0.67 -28.75
CA ALA A 144 13.79 -0.14 -27.43
C ALA A 144 14.07 -1.18 -26.35
N HIS A 145 13.63 -2.42 -26.57
CA HIS A 145 13.82 -3.51 -25.63
C HIS A 145 15.30 -3.82 -25.42
N GLU A 146 16.10 -3.88 -26.49
CA GLU A 146 17.54 -4.08 -26.40
C GLU A 146 18.23 -2.93 -25.63
N LEU A 147 17.86 -1.68 -25.90
CA LEU A 147 18.41 -0.51 -25.19
C LEU A 147 18.09 -0.55 -23.70
N LEU A 148 16.83 -0.79 -23.35
CA LEU A 148 16.39 -0.87 -21.95
C LEU A 148 17.04 -2.02 -21.20
N GLN A 149 17.16 -3.20 -21.83
CA GLN A 149 17.86 -4.33 -21.21
C GLN A 149 19.34 -4.02 -20.95
N ASN A 150 20.01 -3.37 -21.91
CA ASN A 150 21.42 -2.99 -21.74
C ASN A 150 21.57 -1.94 -20.64
N GLU A 151 20.77 -0.88 -20.66
CA GLU A 151 20.82 0.17 -19.63
C GLU A 151 20.49 -0.39 -18.24
N TRP A 152 19.51 -1.27 -18.13
CA TRP A 152 19.20 -1.94 -16.87
C TRP A 152 20.36 -2.78 -16.37
N ASN A 153 20.99 -3.58 -17.24
CA ASN A 153 22.15 -4.39 -16.87
C ASN A 153 23.33 -3.54 -16.42
N ASP A 154 23.56 -2.41 -17.08
CA ASP A 154 24.67 -1.49 -16.79
C ASP A 154 24.43 -0.61 -15.55
N SER A 155 23.18 -0.17 -15.34
CA SER A 155 22.79 0.78 -14.28
C SER A 155 22.34 0.08 -12.99
N LEU A 156 21.51 -0.95 -13.11
CA LEU A 156 20.80 -1.61 -12.00
C LEU A 156 21.30 -3.04 -11.73
N GLY A 157 21.84 -3.71 -12.76
CA GLY A 157 22.20 -5.13 -12.78
C GLY A 157 23.45 -5.54 -11.98
N SER A 158 24.25 -4.62 -11.43
CA SER A 158 25.47 -5.02 -10.69
C SER A 158 25.40 -4.92 -9.17
N ASN A 159 24.56 -4.07 -8.55
CA ASN A 159 24.68 -3.84 -7.09
C ASN A 159 23.40 -3.48 -6.31
N LEU A 160 22.32 -2.98 -6.93
CA LEU A 160 21.17 -2.47 -6.16
C LEU A 160 20.00 -3.45 -6.06
N ILE A 161 19.70 -4.20 -7.13
CA ILE A 161 18.57 -5.15 -7.17
C ILE A 161 18.96 -6.53 -6.61
N SER A 162 20.26 -6.84 -6.53
CA SER A 162 20.75 -8.00 -5.78
C SER A 162 20.66 -7.82 -4.26
N THR A 163 20.48 -6.57 -3.81
CA THR A 163 20.09 -6.29 -2.43
C THR A 163 18.64 -6.72 -2.28
N ALA A 164 18.31 -7.52 -1.27
CA ALA A 164 16.93 -7.93 -0.99
C ALA A 164 16.07 -6.69 -0.68
N VAL A 165 15.56 -6.06 -1.74
CA VAL A 165 14.62 -4.95 -1.73
C VAL A 165 13.26 -5.57 -2.02
N ASP A 166 12.38 -5.45 -1.03
CA ASP A 166 10.99 -5.89 -1.11
C ASP A 166 10.13 -4.64 -1.02
N VAL A 167 9.27 -4.44 -2.01
CA VAL A 167 8.38 -3.28 -2.13
C VAL A 167 6.95 -3.74 -1.95
N ASP A 168 6.38 -3.39 -0.79
CA ASP A 168 4.94 -3.48 -0.55
C ASP A 168 4.25 -2.17 -0.97
N TYR A 169 2.96 -2.23 -1.28
CA TYR A 169 2.18 -1.03 -1.63
C TYR A 169 0.77 -1.00 -1.04
N GLU A 170 0.25 0.21 -0.86
CA GLU A 170 -1.15 0.48 -0.50
C GLU A 170 -1.65 1.68 -1.31
N ILE A 171 -2.68 1.48 -2.13
CA ILE A 171 -3.37 2.59 -2.81
C ILE A 171 -4.18 3.37 -1.76
N GLN A 172 -3.82 4.64 -1.55
CA GLN A 172 -4.47 5.51 -0.57
C GLN A 172 -5.62 6.29 -1.17
N ASP A 173 -5.45 6.79 -2.40
CA ASP A 173 -6.42 7.62 -3.10
C ASP A 173 -6.24 7.52 -4.62
N ALA A 174 -7.30 7.83 -5.37
CA ALA A 174 -7.36 7.71 -6.81
C ALA A 174 -8.20 8.83 -7.41
N GLN A 175 -7.55 9.92 -7.85
CA GLN A 175 -8.23 11.11 -8.34
C GLN A 175 -8.27 11.16 -9.86
N ASP A 176 -9.46 11.33 -10.43
CA ASP A 176 -9.59 11.52 -11.88
C ASP A 176 -9.07 12.90 -12.30
N VAL A 177 -8.23 12.91 -13.33
CA VAL A 177 -7.81 14.13 -14.01
C VAL A 177 -8.94 14.59 -14.94
N LYS A 178 -9.36 15.85 -14.82
CA LYS A 178 -10.57 16.40 -15.48
C LYS A 178 -10.31 17.80 -16.02
N GLY A 179 -11.23 18.30 -16.84
CA GLY A 179 -11.20 19.68 -17.33
C GLY A 179 -10.02 19.96 -18.26
N ASP A 180 -9.37 21.11 -18.06
CA ASP A 180 -8.28 21.59 -18.92
C ASP A 180 -7.03 20.73 -18.80
N GLU A 181 -6.74 20.17 -17.62
CA GLU A 181 -5.59 19.27 -17.41
C GLU A 181 -5.68 18.01 -18.28
N LEU A 182 -6.85 17.34 -18.26
CA LEU A 182 -7.10 16.19 -19.13
C LEU A 182 -7.04 16.57 -20.62
N LYS A 183 -7.40 17.82 -20.95
CA LYS A 183 -7.38 18.30 -22.33
C LYS A 183 -5.95 18.55 -22.82
N SER A 184 -5.08 19.13 -21.99
CA SER A 184 -3.66 19.31 -22.30
C SER A 184 -2.98 17.96 -22.52
N LEU A 185 -3.16 17.02 -21.58
CA LEU A 185 -2.60 15.69 -21.67
C LEU A 185 -3.01 14.95 -22.95
N LYS A 186 -4.27 15.12 -23.39
CA LYS A 186 -4.76 14.55 -24.64
C LYS A 186 -4.09 15.14 -25.87
N GLU A 187 -3.73 16.42 -25.86
CA GLU A 187 -3.05 17.04 -27.00
C GLU A 187 -1.57 16.69 -27.03
N GLU A 188 -0.90 16.58 -25.88
CA GLU A 188 0.49 16.11 -25.79
C GLU A 188 0.65 14.70 -26.37
N TYR A 189 -0.14 13.74 -25.86
CA TYR A 189 -0.08 12.34 -26.33
C TYR A 189 -0.53 12.14 -27.79
N LYS A 190 -1.25 13.11 -28.36
CA LYS A 190 -1.70 13.03 -29.75
C LYS A 190 -0.55 13.19 -30.74
N GLU A 191 0.54 13.87 -30.35
CA GLU A 191 1.76 13.98 -31.16
C GLU A 191 2.40 12.59 -31.36
N ALA A 192 2.42 11.78 -30.30
CA ALA A 192 2.81 10.37 -30.33
C ALA A 192 1.76 9.44 -30.96
N GLY A 193 0.67 9.97 -31.53
CA GLY A 193 -0.42 9.18 -32.10
C GLY A 193 -1.29 8.42 -31.09
N VAL A 194 -1.17 8.75 -29.80
CA VAL A 194 -1.94 8.14 -28.71
C VAL A 194 -3.24 8.89 -28.46
N ARG A 195 -4.32 8.13 -28.22
CA ARG A 195 -5.64 8.68 -27.88
C ARG A 195 -5.99 8.36 -26.43
N VAL A 196 -5.68 9.29 -25.55
CA VAL A 196 -6.06 9.23 -24.14
C VAL A 196 -7.57 9.43 -24.00
N SER A 197 -8.23 8.53 -23.26
CA SER A 197 -9.67 8.58 -23.00
C SER A 197 -10.00 9.16 -21.62
N ALA A 198 -9.18 8.83 -20.62
CA ALA A 198 -9.24 9.31 -19.24
C ALA A 198 -7.82 9.32 -18.66
N ALA A 199 -7.62 10.04 -17.57
CA ALA A 199 -6.38 10.05 -16.81
C ALA A 199 -6.67 10.11 -15.31
N LYS A 200 -5.71 9.67 -14.49
CA LYS A 200 -5.88 9.51 -13.05
C LYS A 200 -4.53 9.69 -12.35
N ASN A 201 -4.53 10.37 -11.21
CA ASN A 201 -3.40 10.41 -10.29
C ASN A 201 -3.71 9.50 -9.11
N VAL A 202 -2.92 8.44 -8.95
CA VAL A 202 -3.10 7.43 -7.89
C VAL A 202 -2.07 7.69 -6.81
N SER A 203 -2.52 8.02 -5.60
CA SER A 203 -1.63 8.17 -4.45
C SER A 203 -1.34 6.78 -3.89
N VAL A 204 -0.09 6.34 -4.02
CA VAL A 204 0.36 5.02 -3.59
C VAL A 204 1.37 5.19 -2.47
N LYS A 205 1.10 4.55 -1.33
CA LYS A 205 2.07 4.42 -0.26
C LYS A 205 2.91 3.18 -0.54
N PHE A 206 4.20 3.37 -0.78
CA PHE A 206 5.16 2.28 -0.86
C PHE A 206 5.81 2.05 0.49
N THR A 207 6.03 0.78 0.83
CA THR A 207 6.83 0.35 1.97
C THR A 207 8.02 -0.40 1.42
N ILE A 208 9.18 0.27 1.38
CA ILE A 208 10.40 -0.26 0.80
C ILE A 208 11.21 -0.89 1.92
N THR A 209 11.47 -2.19 1.82
CA THR A 209 12.23 -2.95 2.79
C THR A 209 13.55 -3.40 2.18
N ALA A 210 14.66 -2.88 2.68
CA ALA A 210 16.00 -3.22 2.22
C ALA A 210 16.93 -3.49 3.40
N LEU A 211 17.66 -4.61 3.38
CA LEU A 211 18.67 -4.97 4.41
C LEU A 211 18.14 -4.92 5.86
N GLY A 212 16.86 -5.25 6.07
CA GLY A 212 16.20 -5.23 7.38
C GLY A 212 15.78 -3.83 7.87
N PHE A 213 15.90 -2.80 7.03
CA PHE A 213 15.30 -1.49 7.23
C PHE A 213 14.07 -1.36 6.37
N SER A 214 13.03 -0.72 6.89
CA SER A 214 11.79 -0.46 6.17
C SER A 214 11.48 1.03 6.23
N GLN A 215 11.10 1.61 5.10
CA GLN A 215 10.74 3.01 4.96
C GLN A 215 9.45 3.15 4.14
N ASP A 216 8.54 3.96 4.66
CA ASP A 216 7.32 4.34 3.96
C ASP A 216 7.56 5.61 3.15
N THR A 217 7.13 5.63 1.89
CA THR A 217 7.00 6.85 1.07
C THR A 217 5.62 6.88 0.42
N VAL A 218 5.13 8.07 0.09
CA VAL A 218 3.86 8.25 -0.63
C VAL A 218 4.16 9.00 -1.91
N GLU A 219 3.87 8.36 -3.04
CA GLU A 219 4.07 8.93 -4.37
C GLU A 219 2.72 9.04 -5.09
N ASN A 220 2.63 10.00 -6.01
CA ASN A 220 1.50 10.10 -6.91
C ASN A 220 1.91 9.51 -8.26
N ILE A 221 1.28 8.39 -8.63
CA ILE A 221 1.52 7.70 -9.89
C ILE A 221 0.47 8.16 -10.91
N PRO A 222 0.85 8.97 -11.91
CA PRO A 222 -0.06 9.41 -12.95
C PRO A 222 -0.27 8.28 -13.97
N LEU A 223 -1.52 8.07 -14.37
CA LEU A 223 -1.95 7.02 -15.27
C LEU A 223 -2.85 7.57 -16.35
N ILE A 224 -2.71 7.03 -17.57
CA ILE A 224 -3.58 7.33 -18.71
C ILE A 224 -4.32 6.09 -19.20
N LYS A 225 -5.55 6.30 -19.69
CA LYS A 225 -6.39 5.23 -20.22
C LYS A 225 -6.44 5.24 -21.73
N ILE A 226 -5.98 4.16 -22.35
CA ILE A 226 -5.95 3.97 -23.81
C ILE A 226 -6.71 2.70 -24.17
N ARG A 227 -7.69 2.81 -25.06
CA ARG A 227 -8.49 1.67 -25.57
C ARG A 227 -9.07 0.73 -24.49
N GLY A 228 -9.36 1.27 -23.30
CA GLY A 228 -9.94 0.50 -22.20
C GLY A 228 -8.96 0.03 -21.12
N SER A 229 -7.64 0.10 -21.37
CA SER A 229 -6.59 -0.28 -20.42
C SER A 229 -5.87 0.95 -19.86
N TRP A 230 -5.39 0.86 -18.62
CA TRP A 230 -4.56 1.88 -17.98
C TRP A 230 -3.06 1.61 -18.18
N TYR A 231 -2.31 2.68 -18.36
CA TYR A 231 -0.86 2.71 -18.58
C TYR A 231 -0.23 3.82 -17.74
N LEU A 232 1.07 3.72 -17.47
CA LEU A 232 1.83 4.80 -16.85
C LEU A 232 1.83 6.04 -17.75
N ASP A 233 1.57 7.20 -17.14
CA ASP A 233 1.74 8.49 -17.79
C ASP A 233 3.22 8.89 -17.71
N VAL A 234 3.98 8.39 -18.67
CA VAL A 234 5.43 8.59 -18.76
C VAL A 234 5.84 10.03 -19.05
N GLU A 235 4.96 10.86 -19.60
CA GLU A 235 5.19 12.30 -19.79
C GLU A 235 5.15 13.00 -18.43
N SER A 236 4.09 12.76 -17.65
CA SER A 236 3.96 13.33 -16.30
C SER A 236 5.01 12.79 -15.32
N LEU A 237 5.52 11.58 -15.55
CA LEU A 237 6.65 11.00 -14.80
C LEU A 237 8.02 11.56 -15.21
N GLY A 238 8.12 12.32 -16.31
CA GLY A 238 9.37 12.88 -16.81
C GLY A 238 10.33 11.82 -17.36
N MET A 239 9.80 10.76 -17.98
CA MET A 239 10.56 9.66 -18.57
C MET A 239 10.84 9.86 -20.07
N LEU A 240 10.42 10.98 -20.63
CA LEU A 240 10.53 11.37 -22.04
C LEU A 240 11.10 12.79 -22.12
#